data_AF-A0A9P3FLQ5-F1
#
_entry.id   AF-A0A9P3FLQ5-F1
#
_cell.length_a   1.000
_cell.length_b   1.000
_cell.length_c   1.000
_cell.angle_alpha   90.00
_cell.angle_beta   90.00
_cell.angle_gamma   90.00
#
_symmetry.space_group_name_H-M   'P 1'
#
loop_
_entity.id
_entity.type
_entity.pdbx_description
1 polymer ?
#
loop_
_entity_poly.entity_id
_entity_poly.type
_entity_poly.pdbx_seq_one_letter_code
_entity_poly.pdbx_strand_id
1 'polypeptide(L)'
;MSDLYNDISINTSSNQGANASALLLAVLASLAFDASPVITSQERQMQSLLRQSVFQEYQHLLFELPSSKSDLLALQLILEYQPRFTAVDRTTITKTIANPMLRLMIYELAKRLRLEAMADDTESLLQKGVPIGAEQLNDLLLWFRVCLAQCTDTLADDKSDALTIENAAKVLKCASLLLASGSVPLAAHHAICIVRIRARELSALLGMRANPRTLASLEKTILAHRSACEEDKEQLQKAVRGFSGGSTEWSLATVQLINARLHRSSCSIAGAAMFFVVMDGSHTMTADVSADNAAPPAITTQHALEMSDQIIDRFAGKTRDQQVSDLRTMFLITYGERRMEDLEMLLVNFIGTADLVIDDVPFVPPQRDSLCHVLFTCKDIMEENAARMKGWGGLHERAAVQLMLMQNCANLLRNISQREQPGLDALRAARQGCLWAGTARLLESLVKLLAQWRTWNALGSALVERPTGRNGPNVEYSARSGEDVLVVDMVPEDLFFDWELWLKE
;
A
#
# COMPACT_ATOMS: atom_id res chain seq x y z
N MET A 1 -1.31 13.03 39.80
CA MET A 1 -1.49 14.15 38.85
C MET A 1 -0.29 15.11 38.87
N SER A 2 0.15 15.65 40.02
CA SER A 2 1.50 16.26 40.11
C SER A 2 2.61 15.21 40.00
N ASP A 3 2.36 14.00 40.50
CA ASP A 3 3.40 12.98 40.60
C ASP A 3 3.74 12.35 39.24
N LEU A 4 2.77 12.19 38.33
CA LEU A 4 3.05 11.68 36.98
C LEU A 4 3.80 12.70 36.12
N TYR A 5 3.50 14.00 36.28
CA TYR A 5 4.17 15.09 35.58
C TYR A 5 5.58 15.32 36.14
N ASN A 6 5.74 15.21 37.47
CA ASN A 6 7.04 15.25 38.14
C ASN A 6 7.88 14.00 37.87
N ASP A 7 7.30 12.81 37.76
CA ASP A 7 8.04 11.59 37.43
C ASP A 7 8.54 11.59 35.98
N ILE A 8 7.82 12.27 35.07
CA ILE A 8 8.28 12.55 33.70
C ILE A 8 9.37 13.63 33.68
N SER A 9 9.31 14.65 34.56
CA SER A 9 10.27 15.76 34.56
C SER A 9 11.51 15.58 35.45
N ILE A 10 11.50 14.66 36.42
CA ILE A 10 12.60 14.47 37.39
C ILE A 10 13.58 13.37 36.93
N ASN A 11 13.15 12.47 36.03
CA ASN A 11 14.03 11.44 35.44
C ASN A 11 14.85 11.91 34.22
N THR A 12 14.72 13.17 33.81
CA THR A 12 15.35 13.72 32.60
C THR A 12 16.76 14.29 32.81
N SER A 13 17.29 14.35 34.04
CA SER A 13 18.57 15.04 34.30
C SER A 13 19.78 14.16 34.66
N SER A 14 19.70 12.82 34.74
CA SER A 14 20.91 12.09 35.18
C SER A 14 21.14 10.63 34.78
N ASN A 15 20.43 10.02 33.82
CA ASN A 15 20.79 8.65 33.39
C ASN A 15 20.60 8.42 31.88
N GLN A 16 21.67 8.63 31.11
CA GLN A 16 21.76 8.39 29.66
C GLN A 16 21.73 6.89 29.26
N GLY A 17 21.30 5.97 30.14
CA GLY A 17 21.40 4.53 29.91
C GLY A 17 20.09 3.76 29.73
N ALA A 18 18.95 4.24 30.26
CA ALA A 18 17.77 3.36 30.40
C ALA A 18 16.39 4.04 30.32
N ASN A 19 16.30 5.36 30.18
CA ASN A 19 14.99 6.03 30.17
C ASN A 19 14.42 6.07 28.74
N ALA A 20 13.22 5.50 28.55
CA ALA A 20 12.43 5.75 27.35
C ALA A 20 12.33 7.27 27.15
N SER A 21 12.62 7.77 25.95
CA SER A 21 12.55 9.21 25.73
C SER A 21 11.13 9.72 25.98
N ALA A 22 11.00 10.93 26.52
CA ALA A 22 9.71 11.55 26.79
C ALA A 22 8.81 11.52 25.53
N LEU A 23 9.42 11.69 24.35
CA LEU A 23 8.77 11.54 23.06
C LEU A 23 8.17 10.14 22.85
N LEU A 24 8.93 9.06 23.06
CA LEU A 24 8.42 7.69 22.88
C LEU A 24 7.24 7.42 23.81
N LEU A 25 7.34 7.83 25.08
CA LEU A 25 6.26 7.67 26.05
C LEU A 25 5.01 8.44 25.62
N ALA A 26 5.16 9.71 25.21
CA ALA A 26 4.06 10.55 24.77
C ALA A 26 3.39 10.01 23.49
N VAL A 27 4.18 9.46 22.55
CA VAL A 27 3.67 8.81 21.33
C VAL A 27 2.89 7.54 21.68
N LEU A 28 3.46 6.64 22.49
CA LEU A 28 2.79 5.40 22.90
C LEU A 28 1.50 5.68 23.67
N ALA A 29 1.52 6.64 24.60
CA ALA A 29 0.33 7.07 25.32
C ALA A 29 -0.74 7.61 24.35
N SER A 30 -0.35 8.45 23.39
CA SER A 30 -1.27 8.98 22.39
C SER A 30 -1.90 7.87 21.54
N LEU A 31 -1.10 6.87 21.13
CA LEU A 31 -1.59 5.70 20.37
C LEU A 31 -2.56 4.85 21.20
N ALA A 32 -2.29 4.66 22.49
CA ALA A 32 -3.18 3.93 23.39
C ALA A 32 -4.53 4.66 23.56
N PHE A 33 -4.52 5.99 23.67
CA PHE A 33 -5.74 6.80 23.70
C PHE A 33 -6.53 6.75 22.39
N ASP A 34 -5.85 6.67 21.25
CA ASP A 34 -6.50 6.57 19.94
C ASP A 34 -7.13 5.17 19.70
N ALA A 35 -6.63 4.12 20.37
CA ALA A 35 -7.16 2.75 20.27
C ALA A 35 -8.41 2.50 21.15
N SER A 36 -8.59 3.28 22.21
CA SER A 36 -9.73 3.17 23.12
C SER A 36 -10.80 4.22 22.78
N PRO A 37 -12.11 3.88 22.79
CA PRO A 37 -13.15 4.88 22.59
C PRO A 37 -13.08 5.91 23.72
N VAL A 38 -12.82 7.17 23.37
CA VAL A 38 -12.76 8.27 24.34
C VAL A 38 -14.18 8.67 24.78
N ILE A 39 -14.52 8.46 26.05
CA ILE A 39 -15.91 8.60 26.53
C ILE A 39 -16.10 9.95 27.25
N THR A 40 -15.07 10.44 27.93
CA THR A 40 -15.18 11.60 28.83
C THR A 40 -14.56 12.88 28.25
N SER A 41 -14.92 14.03 28.81
CA SER A 41 -14.30 15.32 28.47
C SER A 41 -12.84 15.43 28.97
N GLN A 42 -12.52 14.78 30.09
CA GLN A 42 -11.17 14.75 30.66
C GLN A 42 -10.20 13.96 29.78
N GLU A 43 -10.62 12.80 29.26
CA GLU A 43 -9.80 12.02 28.32
C GLU A 43 -9.54 12.78 27.02
N ARG A 44 -10.53 13.53 26.50
CA ARG A 44 -10.33 14.42 25.33
C ARG A 44 -9.31 15.52 25.60
N GLN A 45 -9.37 16.12 26.79
CA GLN A 45 -8.38 17.13 27.19
C GLN A 45 -6.98 16.52 27.30
N MET A 46 -6.87 15.32 27.87
CA MET A 46 -5.60 14.59 27.99
C MET A 46 -5.04 14.21 26.62
N GLN A 47 -5.87 13.74 25.68
CA GLN A 47 -5.45 13.46 24.30
C GLN A 47 -4.92 14.73 23.62
N SER A 48 -5.57 15.89 23.83
CA SER A 48 -5.07 17.17 23.31
C SER A 48 -3.72 17.57 23.92
N LEU A 49 -3.53 17.37 25.22
CA LEU A 49 -2.28 17.68 25.91
C LEU A 49 -1.15 16.75 25.46
N LEU A 50 -1.41 15.45 25.32
CA LEU A 50 -0.45 14.48 24.81
C LEU A 50 -0.02 14.83 23.38
N ARG A 51 -0.95 15.20 22.51
CA ARG A 51 -0.62 15.65 21.14
C ARG A 51 0.27 16.90 21.13
N GLN A 52 -0.02 17.87 22.00
CA GLN A 52 0.83 19.06 22.15
C GLN A 52 2.23 18.71 22.66
N SER A 53 2.32 17.80 23.64
CA SER A 53 3.59 17.32 24.18
C SER A 53 4.40 16.58 23.11
N VAL A 54 3.79 15.65 22.35
CA VAL A 54 4.48 14.98 21.23
C VAL A 54 5.02 15.99 20.23
N PHE A 55 4.22 16.99 19.85
CA PHE A 55 4.65 18.02 18.91
C PHE A 55 5.82 18.85 19.45
N GLN A 56 5.78 19.26 20.72
CA GLN A 56 6.86 20.01 21.38
C GLN A 56 8.15 19.19 21.44
N GLU A 57 8.08 17.95 21.91
CA GLU A 57 9.22 17.04 21.99
C GLU A 57 9.79 16.72 20.59
N TYR A 58 8.93 16.56 19.59
CA TYR A 58 9.36 16.41 18.20
C TYR A 58 10.11 17.66 17.71
N GLN A 59 9.62 18.87 18.02
CA GLN A 59 10.33 20.11 17.67
C GLN A 59 11.70 20.21 18.35
N HIS A 60 11.80 19.86 19.63
CA HIS A 60 13.08 19.81 20.33
C HIS A 60 14.08 18.86 19.64
N LEU A 61 13.59 17.69 19.22
CA LEU A 61 14.36 16.69 18.49
C LEU A 61 14.86 17.19 17.13
N LEU A 62 14.15 18.12 16.46
CA LEU A 62 14.64 18.74 15.22
C LEU A 62 15.85 19.64 15.44
N PHE A 63 15.98 20.25 16.63
CA PHE A 63 17.11 21.13 16.96
C PHE A 63 18.28 20.36 17.58
N GLU A 64 18.01 19.29 18.33
CA GLU A 64 19.02 18.41 18.91
C GLU A 64 18.87 17.01 18.33
N LEU A 65 19.74 16.66 17.37
CA LEU A 65 19.68 15.36 16.72
C LEU A 65 19.79 14.24 17.77
N PRO A 66 18.79 13.34 17.86
CA PRO A 66 18.66 12.47 19.01
C PRO A 66 19.81 11.45 19.11
N SER A 67 19.95 10.90 20.31
CA SER A 67 21.08 10.02 20.66
C SER A 67 20.64 8.64 21.13
N SER A 68 19.33 8.36 21.19
CA SER A 68 18.80 7.11 21.73
C SER A 68 18.03 6.27 20.71
N LYS A 69 17.99 4.95 20.93
CA LYS A 69 17.15 4.01 20.15
C LYS A 69 15.65 4.30 20.35
N SER A 70 15.27 4.81 21.52
CA SER A 70 13.90 5.18 21.86
C SER A 70 13.37 6.30 20.96
N ASP A 71 14.22 7.27 20.63
CA ASP A 71 13.86 8.36 19.71
C ASP A 71 13.64 7.85 18.29
N LEU A 72 14.50 6.96 17.81
CA LEU A 72 14.34 6.33 16.51
C LEU A 72 13.00 5.58 16.41
N LEU A 73 12.64 4.82 17.45
CA LEU A 73 11.36 4.13 17.55
C LEU A 73 10.18 5.13 17.55
N ALA A 74 10.28 6.22 18.29
CA ALA A 74 9.25 7.24 18.34
C ALA A 74 9.02 7.89 16.97
N LEU A 75 10.09 8.24 16.25
CA LEU A 75 10.00 8.79 14.90
C LEU A 75 9.36 7.80 13.91
N GLN A 76 9.68 6.50 14.01
CA GLN A 76 9.03 5.47 13.20
C GLN A 76 7.53 5.35 13.52
N LEU A 77 7.16 5.36 14.81
CA LEU A 77 5.76 5.30 15.22
C LEU A 77 4.97 6.53 14.75
N ILE A 78 5.57 7.72 14.85
CA ILE A 78 4.98 8.95 14.29
C ILE A 78 4.79 8.80 12.78
N LEU A 79 5.80 8.34 12.05
CA LEU A 79 5.73 8.18 10.60
C LEU A 79 4.63 7.18 10.17
N GLU A 80 4.51 6.05 10.87
CA GLU A 80 3.62 4.94 10.47
C GLU A 80 2.20 5.05 11.01
N TYR A 81 2.02 5.62 12.21
CA TYR A 81 0.71 5.67 12.86
C TYR A 81 0.17 7.08 13.00
N GLN A 82 0.99 8.11 13.17
CA GLN A 82 0.48 9.45 13.50
C GLN A 82 1.27 10.57 12.81
N PRO A 83 1.34 10.60 11.47
CA PRO A 83 2.12 11.61 10.74
C PRO A 83 1.68 13.04 11.08
N ARG A 84 0.38 13.23 11.40
CA ARG A 84 -0.20 14.50 11.84
C ARG A 84 0.45 15.10 13.09
N PHE A 85 1.16 14.33 13.91
CA PHE A 85 1.91 14.86 15.06
C PHE A 85 3.06 15.76 14.64
N THR A 86 3.45 15.77 13.37
CA THR A 86 4.46 16.68 12.83
C THR A 86 3.86 17.95 12.20
N ALA A 87 2.53 18.09 12.19
CA ALA A 87 1.86 19.22 11.54
C ALA A 87 1.83 20.43 12.49
N VAL A 88 2.32 21.58 12.01
CA VAL A 88 2.28 22.85 12.75
C VAL A 88 0.88 23.47 12.69
N ASP A 89 0.20 23.27 11.56
CA ASP A 89 -1.13 23.82 11.30
C ASP A 89 -1.95 22.87 10.40
N ARG A 90 -3.23 23.22 10.19
CA ARG A 90 -4.12 22.43 9.32
C ARG A 90 -3.67 22.40 7.86
N THR A 91 -2.99 23.45 7.39
CA THR A 91 -2.55 23.57 6.00
C THR A 91 -1.32 22.71 5.67
N THR A 92 -0.59 22.28 6.68
CA THR A 92 0.62 21.45 6.57
C THR A 92 0.35 19.96 6.82
N ILE A 93 -0.83 19.60 7.35
CA ILE A 93 -1.22 18.20 7.62
C ILE A 93 -0.98 17.29 6.42
N THR A 94 -1.37 17.67 5.21
CA THR A 94 -1.21 16.82 4.03
C THR A 94 0.26 16.55 3.70
N LYS A 95 1.15 17.52 3.95
CA LYS A 95 2.60 17.39 3.73
C LYS A 95 3.26 16.45 4.75
N THR A 96 2.64 16.26 5.92
CA THR A 96 3.18 15.37 6.96
C THR A 96 3.09 13.88 6.63
N ILE A 97 2.24 13.48 5.68
CA ILE A 97 2.06 12.06 5.31
C ILE A 97 3.28 11.51 4.54
N ALA A 98 3.89 12.35 3.70
CA ALA A 98 5.11 12.00 2.99
C ALA A 98 6.35 12.17 3.88
N ASN A 99 6.41 13.28 4.63
CA ASN A 99 7.50 13.75 5.49
C ASN A 99 8.89 13.17 5.15
N PRO A 100 9.50 13.62 4.03
CA PRO A 100 10.82 13.14 3.61
C PRO A 100 11.92 13.48 4.62
N MET A 101 11.78 14.61 5.33
CA MET A 101 12.71 15.01 6.39
C MET A 101 12.74 13.96 7.51
N LEU A 102 11.58 13.48 7.95
CA LEU A 102 11.49 12.46 9.00
C LEU A 102 12.17 11.15 8.57
N ARG A 103 12.04 10.75 7.29
CA ARG A 103 12.75 9.59 6.73
C ARG A 103 14.26 9.77 6.76
N LEU A 104 14.76 10.94 6.36
CA LEU A 104 16.18 11.27 6.40
C LEU A 104 16.73 11.26 7.83
N MET A 105 15.99 11.82 8.79
CA MET A 105 16.37 11.80 10.20
C MET A 105 16.46 10.37 10.73
N ILE A 106 15.46 9.53 10.45
CA ILE A 106 15.46 8.11 10.83
C ILE A 106 16.71 7.40 10.29
N TYR A 107 17.08 7.66 9.04
CA TYR A 107 18.27 7.08 8.42
C TYR A 107 19.58 7.53 9.08
N GLU A 108 19.77 8.84 9.25
CA GLU A 108 20.98 9.39 9.87
C GLU A 108 21.14 8.94 11.32
N LEU A 109 20.04 8.78 12.04
CA LEU A 109 20.04 8.26 13.41
C LEU A 109 20.40 6.78 13.46
N ALA A 110 19.84 5.96 12.57
CA ALA A 110 20.19 4.55 12.49
C ALA A 110 21.69 4.35 12.23
N LYS A 111 22.28 5.20 11.37
CA LYS A 111 23.73 5.23 11.13
C LYS A 111 24.52 5.65 12.35
N ARG A 112 24.13 6.76 13.01
CA ARG A 112 24.81 7.26 14.21
C ARG A 112 24.79 6.24 15.35
N LEU A 113 23.70 5.49 15.49
CA LEU A 113 23.53 4.40 16.46
C LEU A 113 24.25 3.10 16.06
N ARG A 114 24.88 3.06 14.88
CA ARG A 114 25.59 1.90 14.32
C ARG A 114 24.72 0.64 14.25
N LEU A 115 23.43 0.80 13.91
CA LEU A 115 22.51 -0.33 13.78
C LEU A 115 22.93 -1.32 12.69
N GLU A 116 23.65 -0.85 11.67
CA GLU A 116 24.26 -1.71 10.65
C GLU A 116 25.23 -2.73 11.25
N ALA A 117 26.19 -2.29 12.06
CA ALA A 117 27.15 -3.19 12.70
C ALA A 117 26.46 -4.18 13.66
N MET A 118 25.44 -3.71 14.39
CA MET A 118 24.65 -4.58 15.28
C MET A 118 23.84 -5.62 14.49
N ALA A 119 23.33 -5.26 13.31
CA ALA A 119 22.65 -6.18 12.43
C ALA A 119 23.60 -7.24 11.86
N ASP A 120 24.84 -6.87 11.54
CA ASP A 120 25.88 -7.79 11.06
C ASP A 120 26.29 -8.82 12.12
N ASP A 121 26.47 -8.35 13.35
CA ASP A 121 26.74 -9.22 14.49
C ASP A 121 25.57 -10.19 14.72
N THR A 122 24.34 -9.69 14.64
CA THR A 122 23.12 -10.51 14.81
C THR A 122 22.96 -11.51 13.67
N GLU A 123 23.26 -11.14 12.43
CA GLU A 123 23.29 -12.07 11.29
C GLU A 123 24.30 -13.20 11.53
N SER A 124 25.52 -12.87 11.99
CA SER A 124 26.55 -13.85 12.33
C SER A 124 26.08 -14.85 13.39
N LEU A 125 25.35 -14.39 14.40
CA LEU A 125 24.74 -15.23 15.43
C LEU A 125 23.66 -16.15 14.85
N LEU A 126 22.77 -15.62 14.01
CA LEU A 126 21.71 -16.39 13.35
C LEU A 126 22.28 -17.48 12.45
N GLN A 127 23.34 -17.18 11.69
CA GLN A 127 24.03 -18.17 10.86
C GLN A 127 24.65 -19.31 11.68
N LYS A 128 25.06 -19.03 12.92
CA LYS A 128 25.59 -20.03 13.86
C LYS A 128 24.50 -20.78 14.62
N GLY A 129 23.22 -20.49 14.36
CA GLY A 129 22.08 -21.08 15.07
C GLY A 129 21.97 -20.62 16.53
N VAL A 130 22.58 -19.49 16.89
CA VAL A 130 22.51 -18.94 18.24
C VAL A 130 21.19 -18.19 18.40
N PRO A 131 20.39 -18.46 19.46
CA PRO A 131 19.16 -17.73 19.71
C PRO A 131 19.46 -16.26 20.00
N ILE A 132 18.67 -15.38 19.41
CA ILE A 132 18.81 -13.93 19.60
C ILE A 132 17.87 -13.42 20.69
N GLY A 133 18.31 -12.41 21.42
CA GLY A 133 17.50 -11.71 22.43
C GLY A 133 16.50 -10.74 21.80
N ALA A 134 15.55 -10.25 22.61
CA ALA A 134 14.53 -9.29 22.17
C ALA A 134 15.14 -7.95 21.70
N GLU A 135 16.20 -7.47 22.36
CA GLU A 135 16.88 -6.24 21.95
C GLU A 135 17.55 -6.37 20.57
N GLN A 136 18.28 -7.48 20.35
CA GLN A 136 18.90 -7.78 19.06
C GLN A 136 17.87 -7.89 17.94
N LEU A 137 16.73 -8.53 18.23
CA LEU A 137 15.62 -8.63 17.28
C LEU A 137 15.05 -7.24 16.94
N ASN A 138 14.86 -6.38 17.93
CA ASN A 138 14.36 -5.02 17.71
C ASN A 138 15.35 -4.17 16.90
N ASP A 139 16.63 -4.23 17.21
CA ASP A 139 17.69 -3.52 16.47
C ASP A 139 17.73 -3.98 15.01
N LEU A 140 17.66 -5.30 14.79
CA LEU A 140 17.66 -5.89 13.45
C LEU A 140 16.42 -5.47 12.65
N LEU A 141 15.23 -5.49 13.26
CA LEU A 141 13.99 -5.05 12.61
C LEU A 141 13.98 -3.55 12.31
N LEU A 142 14.53 -2.73 13.21
CA LEU A 142 14.72 -1.30 13.00
C LEU A 142 15.61 -1.07 11.78
N TRP A 143 16.74 -1.75 11.71
CA TRP A 143 17.68 -1.66 10.58
C TRP A 143 17.03 -2.10 9.27
N PHE A 144 16.31 -3.22 9.26
CA PHE A 144 15.62 -3.69 8.05
C PHE A 144 14.63 -2.67 7.49
N ARG A 145 13.84 -2.02 8.36
CA ARG A 145 12.90 -0.98 7.91
C ARG A 145 13.63 0.20 7.27
N VAL A 146 14.77 0.61 7.83
CA VAL A 146 15.61 1.69 7.30
C VAL A 146 16.18 1.31 5.93
N CYS A 147 16.76 0.12 5.80
CA CYS A 147 17.28 -0.39 4.52
C CYS A 147 16.19 -0.41 3.45
N LEU A 148 15.02 -0.96 3.75
CA LEU A 148 13.93 -1.10 2.78
C LEU A 148 13.32 0.25 2.38
N ALA A 149 13.24 1.20 3.31
CA ALA A 149 12.82 2.57 3.00
C ALA A 149 13.80 3.22 2.02
N GLN A 150 15.11 3.14 2.29
CA GLN A 150 16.14 3.65 1.39
C GLN A 150 16.07 2.98 0.01
N CYS A 151 15.86 1.67 -0.05
CA CYS A 151 15.72 0.94 -1.31
C CYS A 151 14.52 1.40 -2.13
N THR A 152 13.43 1.78 -1.47
CA THR A 152 12.24 2.30 -2.14
C THR A 152 12.49 3.69 -2.71
N ASP A 153 13.19 4.54 -1.95
CA ASP A 153 13.51 5.90 -2.37
C ASP A 153 14.54 5.89 -3.54
N THR A 154 15.54 5.00 -3.53
CA THR A 154 16.48 4.86 -4.66
C THR A 154 15.83 4.33 -5.94
N LEU A 155 14.87 3.42 -5.79
CA LEU A 155 14.09 2.91 -6.93
C LEU A 155 13.21 4.00 -7.55
N ALA A 156 12.68 4.93 -6.74
CA ALA A 156 11.93 6.10 -7.22
C ALA A 156 12.82 7.13 -7.93
N ASP A 157 14.06 7.32 -7.46
CA ASP A 157 15.05 8.25 -8.04
C ASP A 157 15.73 7.73 -9.33
N ASP A 158 15.30 6.57 -9.83
CA ASP A 158 15.87 5.86 -10.97
C ASP A 158 17.39 5.54 -10.86
N LYS A 159 17.92 5.56 -9.63
CA LYS A 159 19.33 5.27 -9.33
C LYS A 159 19.47 3.80 -8.92
N SER A 160 20.14 3.01 -9.75
CA SER A 160 20.55 1.66 -9.37
C SER A 160 21.85 1.72 -8.58
N ASP A 161 21.77 1.64 -7.25
CA ASP A 161 22.94 1.50 -6.38
C ASP A 161 23.14 0.01 -6.05
N ALA A 162 24.36 -0.50 -6.21
CA ALA A 162 24.71 -1.87 -5.83
C ALA A 162 24.41 -2.14 -4.34
N LEU A 163 24.55 -1.09 -3.51
CA LEU A 163 24.23 -1.13 -2.09
C LEU A 163 22.73 -1.41 -1.83
N THR A 164 21.84 -0.94 -2.70
CA THR A 164 20.39 -1.17 -2.59
C THR A 164 20.06 -2.65 -2.79
N ILE A 165 20.66 -3.28 -3.79
CA ILE A 165 20.46 -4.70 -4.09
C ILE A 165 21.01 -5.56 -2.95
N GLU A 166 22.21 -5.23 -2.46
CA GLU A 166 22.84 -5.94 -1.35
C GLU A 166 22.00 -5.86 -0.07
N ASN A 167 21.50 -4.66 0.27
CA ASN A 167 20.65 -4.47 1.44
C ASN A 167 19.35 -5.27 1.35
N ALA A 168 18.65 -5.25 0.21
CA ALA A 168 17.43 -6.04 0.03
C ALA A 168 17.70 -7.55 0.17
N ALA A 169 18.78 -8.04 -0.44
CA ALA A 169 19.18 -9.45 -0.35
C ALA A 169 19.53 -9.86 1.09
N LYS A 170 20.25 -8.99 1.83
CA LYS A 170 20.64 -9.20 3.22
C LYS A 170 19.43 -9.28 4.14
N VAL A 171 18.48 -8.34 4.00
CA VAL A 171 17.21 -8.35 4.75
C VAL A 171 16.44 -9.64 4.47
N LEU A 172 16.31 -10.03 3.19
CA LEU A 172 15.59 -11.24 2.80
C LEU A 172 16.21 -12.51 3.42
N LYS A 173 17.54 -12.64 3.37
CA LYS A 173 18.28 -13.76 3.94
C LYS A 173 18.09 -13.82 5.46
N CYS A 174 18.33 -12.72 6.16
CA CYS A 174 18.24 -12.68 7.62
C CYS A 174 16.82 -12.91 8.13
N ALA A 175 15.80 -12.31 7.50
CA ALA A 175 14.40 -12.54 7.84
C ALA A 175 13.99 -14.01 7.64
N SER A 176 14.56 -14.68 6.63
CA SER A 176 14.32 -16.11 6.41
C SER A 176 14.97 -16.98 7.50
N LEU A 177 16.19 -16.64 7.92
CA LEU A 177 16.86 -17.32 9.04
C LEU A 177 16.09 -17.15 10.36
N LEU A 178 15.56 -15.94 10.62
CA LEU A 178 14.73 -15.66 11.80
C LEU A 178 13.48 -16.54 11.86
N LEU A 179 12.76 -16.65 10.75
CA LEU A 179 11.55 -17.47 10.71
C LEU A 179 11.87 -18.97 10.80
N ALA A 180 13.04 -19.39 10.30
CA ALA A 180 13.50 -20.78 10.38
C ALA A 180 14.03 -21.17 11.77
N SER A 181 14.55 -20.23 12.56
CA SER A 181 15.15 -20.53 13.87
C SER A 181 14.13 -20.96 14.93
N GLY A 182 12.84 -20.63 14.73
CA GLY A 182 11.77 -20.90 15.71
C GLY A 182 11.91 -20.14 17.03
N SER A 183 12.94 -19.29 17.18
CA SER A 183 13.24 -18.52 18.39
C SER A 183 12.49 -17.20 18.49
N VAL A 184 11.63 -16.91 17.51
CA VAL A 184 10.97 -15.62 17.34
C VAL A 184 9.60 -15.65 18.03
N PRO A 185 9.26 -14.66 18.87
CA PRO A 185 7.94 -14.59 19.46
C PRO A 185 6.88 -14.35 18.37
N LEU A 186 5.68 -14.89 18.58
CA LEU A 186 4.58 -14.70 17.62
C LEU A 186 4.33 -13.21 17.36
N ALA A 187 4.39 -12.37 18.40
CA ALA A 187 4.29 -10.91 18.30
C ALA A 187 5.19 -10.25 17.24
N ALA A 188 6.38 -10.83 16.97
CA ALA A 188 7.33 -10.31 16.00
C ALA A 188 7.16 -10.93 14.58
N HIS A 189 6.39 -12.01 14.43
CA HIS A 189 6.21 -12.68 13.14
C HIS A 189 5.62 -11.75 12.08
N HIS A 190 4.64 -10.93 12.45
CA HIS A 190 4.08 -9.94 11.52
C HIS A 190 5.18 -9.02 10.97
N ALA A 191 5.97 -8.41 11.85
CA ALA A 191 7.04 -7.50 11.43
C ALA A 191 8.08 -8.18 10.51
N ILE A 192 8.50 -9.41 10.85
CA ILE A 192 9.49 -10.16 10.08
C ILE A 192 8.95 -10.59 8.71
N CYS A 193 7.70 -11.05 8.64
CA CYS A 193 7.06 -11.39 7.38
C CYS A 193 6.93 -10.17 6.47
N ILE A 194 6.50 -9.01 7.01
CA ILE A 194 6.36 -7.78 6.22
C ILE A 194 7.70 -7.34 5.61
N VAL A 195 8.79 -7.32 6.40
CA VAL A 195 10.12 -6.95 5.87
C VAL A 195 10.63 -7.98 4.87
N ARG A 196 10.39 -9.28 5.09
CA ARG A 196 10.76 -10.36 4.14
C ARG A 196 10.04 -10.18 2.79
N ILE A 197 8.73 -9.96 2.82
CA ILE A 197 7.90 -9.77 1.62
C ILE A 197 8.35 -8.51 0.87
N ARG A 198 8.57 -7.40 1.57
CA ARG A 198 9.08 -6.14 0.98
C ARG A 198 10.46 -6.31 0.35
N ALA A 199 11.39 -6.98 1.04
CA ALA A 199 12.71 -7.25 0.52
C ALA A 199 12.67 -8.10 -0.76
N ARG A 200 11.82 -9.14 -0.78
CA ARG A 200 11.61 -9.98 -1.96
C ARG A 200 10.99 -9.20 -3.12
N GLU A 201 9.96 -8.40 -2.85
CA GLU A 201 9.32 -7.53 -3.84
C GLU A 201 10.36 -6.61 -4.50
N LEU A 202 11.16 -5.90 -3.69
CA LEU A 202 12.22 -5.03 -4.20
C LEU A 202 13.28 -5.79 -5.00
N SER A 203 13.70 -6.97 -4.52
CA SER A 203 14.69 -7.80 -5.21
C SER A 203 14.18 -8.26 -6.58
N ALA A 204 12.89 -8.62 -6.69
CA ALA A 204 12.25 -8.99 -7.94
C ALA A 204 12.14 -7.80 -8.90
N LEU A 205 11.72 -6.62 -8.42
CA LEU A 205 11.65 -5.40 -9.24
C LEU A 205 13.02 -4.97 -9.77
N LEU A 206 14.06 -4.98 -8.91
CA LEU A 206 15.44 -4.71 -9.30
C LEU A 206 15.95 -5.76 -10.30
N GLY A 207 15.59 -7.03 -10.10
CA GLY A 207 15.90 -8.11 -11.02
C GLY A 207 15.25 -7.95 -12.40
N MET A 208 13.99 -7.53 -12.47
CA MET A 208 13.32 -7.22 -13.75
C MET A 208 13.97 -6.05 -14.49
N ARG A 209 14.48 -5.06 -13.74
CA ARG A 209 15.20 -3.92 -14.30
C ARG A 209 16.56 -4.31 -14.86
N ALA A 210 17.30 -5.19 -14.17
CA ALA A 210 18.67 -5.57 -14.52
C ALA A 210 18.76 -6.64 -15.62
N ASN A 211 17.73 -7.46 -15.80
CA ASN A 211 17.73 -8.57 -16.77
C ASN A 211 17.07 -8.19 -18.11
N PRO A 212 17.37 -8.91 -19.20
CA PRO A 212 16.69 -8.74 -20.48
C PRO A 212 15.18 -8.97 -20.32
N ARG A 213 14.37 -8.02 -20.79
CA ARG A 213 12.90 -7.94 -20.58
C ARG A 213 12.11 -8.84 -21.55
N THR A 214 12.57 -10.06 -21.77
CA THR A 214 11.85 -11.03 -22.63
C THR A 214 10.61 -11.55 -21.92
N LEU A 215 9.56 -11.93 -22.67
CA LEU A 215 8.34 -12.51 -22.11
C LEU A 215 8.64 -13.68 -21.16
N ALA A 216 9.57 -14.56 -21.56
CA ALA A 216 9.97 -15.71 -20.76
C ALA A 216 10.69 -15.32 -19.45
N SER A 217 11.52 -14.27 -19.44
CA SER A 217 12.20 -13.83 -18.22
C SER A 217 11.22 -13.16 -17.24
N LEU A 218 10.28 -12.38 -17.77
CA LEU A 218 9.23 -11.72 -16.99
C LEU A 218 8.27 -12.76 -16.39
N GLU A 219 7.82 -13.73 -17.19
CA GLU A 219 7.00 -14.85 -16.72
C GLU A 219 7.72 -15.66 -15.64
N LYS A 220 8.98 -16.02 -15.85
CA LYS A 220 9.79 -16.73 -14.85
C LYS A 220 9.85 -15.95 -13.54
N THR A 221 10.01 -14.62 -13.60
CA THR A 221 10.07 -13.79 -12.40
C THR A 221 8.73 -13.75 -11.66
N ILE A 222 7.61 -13.60 -12.39
CA ILE A 222 6.27 -13.64 -11.79
C ILE A 222 6.02 -14.99 -11.11
N LEU A 223 6.30 -16.10 -11.82
CA LEU A 223 6.04 -17.45 -11.30
C LEU A 223 6.92 -17.77 -10.08
N ALA A 224 8.21 -17.40 -10.12
CA ALA A 224 9.12 -17.58 -8.99
C ALA A 224 8.65 -16.78 -7.76
N HIS A 225 8.26 -15.52 -7.95
CA HIS A 225 7.75 -14.67 -6.86
C HIS A 225 6.46 -15.23 -6.27
N ARG A 226 5.55 -15.72 -7.11
CA ARG A 226 4.29 -16.34 -6.69
C ARG A 226 4.52 -17.62 -5.90
N SER A 227 5.41 -18.51 -6.37
CA SER A 227 5.77 -19.73 -5.63
C SER A 227 6.26 -19.38 -4.23
N ALA A 228 7.18 -18.40 -4.13
CA ALA A 228 7.68 -17.94 -2.84
C ALA A 228 6.58 -17.33 -1.93
N CYS A 229 5.58 -16.67 -2.52
CA CYS A 229 4.44 -16.16 -1.76
C CYS A 229 3.55 -17.29 -1.22
N GLU A 230 3.31 -18.35 -2.00
CA GLU A 230 2.54 -19.51 -1.53
C GLU A 230 3.29 -20.29 -0.44
N GLU A 231 4.62 -20.46 -0.60
CA GLU A 231 5.47 -21.03 0.45
C GLU A 231 5.40 -20.22 1.75
N ASP A 232 5.40 -18.89 1.66
CA ASP A 232 5.25 -18.00 2.82
C ASP A 232 3.88 -18.17 3.49
N LYS A 233 2.79 -18.34 2.71
CA LYS A 233 1.45 -18.62 3.27
C LYS A 233 1.44 -19.94 4.02
N GLU A 234 2.00 -21.00 3.45
CA GLU A 234 2.07 -22.30 4.10
C GLU A 234 2.90 -22.27 5.38
N GLN A 235 4.06 -21.62 5.36
CA GLN A 235 4.91 -21.44 6.54
C GLN A 235 4.16 -20.68 7.65
N LEU A 236 3.47 -19.60 7.29
CA LEU A 236 2.69 -18.82 8.24
C LEU A 236 1.56 -19.65 8.86
N GLN A 237 0.82 -20.42 8.05
CA GLN A 237 -0.23 -21.30 8.56
C GLN A 237 0.33 -22.37 9.51
N LYS A 238 1.49 -22.96 9.19
CA LYS A 238 2.17 -23.92 10.07
C LYS A 238 2.60 -23.27 11.38
N ALA A 239 3.20 -22.09 11.33
CA ALA A 239 3.66 -21.34 12.51
C ALA A 239 2.49 -20.98 13.43
N VAL A 240 1.38 -20.49 12.86
CA VAL A 240 0.18 -20.12 13.63
C VAL A 240 -0.49 -21.35 14.26
N ARG A 241 -0.59 -22.47 13.54
CA ARG A 241 -1.16 -23.72 14.08
C ARG A 241 -0.30 -24.34 15.19
N GLY A 242 1.02 -24.17 15.11
CA GLY A 242 1.95 -24.62 16.15
C GLY A 242 1.88 -23.81 17.45
N PHE A 243 1.24 -22.64 17.44
CA PHE A 243 1.13 -21.78 18.59
C PHE A 243 -0.11 -22.14 19.43
N SER A 244 0.10 -22.81 20.57
CA SER A 244 -0.96 -23.32 21.44
C SER A 244 -1.44 -22.35 22.54
N GLY A 245 -0.86 -21.15 22.63
CA GLY A 245 -1.04 -20.24 23.78
C GLY A 245 -1.46 -18.81 23.47
N GLY A 246 -1.94 -18.50 22.25
CA GLY A 246 -2.27 -17.13 21.83
C GLY A 246 -3.76 -16.88 21.66
N SER A 247 -4.18 -15.61 21.81
CA SER A 247 -5.49 -15.15 21.38
C SER A 247 -5.73 -15.54 19.91
N THR A 248 -6.78 -16.31 19.66
CA THR A 248 -7.18 -16.74 18.31
C THR A 248 -7.35 -15.57 17.36
N GLU A 249 -7.73 -14.40 17.90
CA GLU A 249 -7.95 -13.18 17.14
C GLU A 249 -6.65 -12.49 16.73
N TRP A 250 -5.62 -12.52 17.58
CA TRP A 250 -4.29 -12.00 17.22
C TRP A 250 -3.67 -12.80 16.08
N SER A 251 -3.78 -14.12 16.14
CA SER A 251 -3.33 -15.01 15.07
C SER A 251 -4.10 -14.78 13.77
N LEU A 252 -5.42 -14.59 13.86
CA LEU A 252 -6.26 -14.27 12.71
C LEU A 252 -5.86 -12.94 12.07
N ALA A 253 -5.75 -11.86 12.86
CA ALA A 253 -5.33 -10.54 12.38
C ALA A 253 -3.98 -10.61 11.65
N THR A 254 -3.03 -11.34 12.23
CA THR A 254 -1.69 -11.52 11.65
C THR A 254 -1.75 -12.25 10.31
N VAL A 255 -2.52 -13.33 10.21
CA VAL A 255 -2.69 -14.08 8.97
C VAL A 255 -3.33 -13.22 7.89
N GLN A 256 -4.39 -12.49 8.24
CA GLN A 256 -5.11 -11.63 7.30
C GLN A 256 -4.22 -10.51 6.75
N LEU A 257 -3.50 -9.79 7.61
CA LEU A 257 -2.62 -8.71 7.17
C LEU A 257 -1.45 -9.20 6.32
N ILE A 258 -0.82 -10.33 6.68
CA ILE A 258 0.27 -10.90 5.88
C ILE A 258 -0.26 -11.40 4.53
N ASN A 259 -1.43 -12.06 4.49
CA ASN A 259 -2.03 -12.49 3.22
C ASN A 259 -2.33 -11.30 2.32
N ALA A 260 -2.94 -10.23 2.87
CA ALA A 260 -3.17 -8.99 2.12
C ALA A 260 -1.85 -8.44 1.53
N ARG A 261 -0.76 -8.47 2.31
CA ARG A 261 0.56 -8.04 1.87
C ARG A 261 1.15 -8.92 0.77
N LEU A 262 0.97 -10.24 0.85
CA LEU A 262 1.42 -11.19 -0.18
C LEU A 262 0.69 -10.96 -1.50
N HIS A 263 -0.63 -10.80 -1.47
CA HIS A 263 -1.42 -10.45 -2.65
C HIS A 263 -0.98 -9.10 -3.25
N ARG A 264 -0.73 -8.09 -2.41
CA ARG A 264 -0.21 -6.79 -2.89
C ARG A 264 1.12 -6.94 -3.61
N SER A 265 2.00 -7.76 -3.06
CA SER A 265 3.33 -8.01 -3.61
C SER A 265 3.22 -8.71 -4.97
N SER A 266 2.40 -9.76 -5.08
CA SER A 266 2.10 -10.43 -6.36
C SER A 266 1.54 -9.46 -7.41
N CYS A 267 0.58 -8.60 -7.03
CA CYS A 267 0.05 -7.57 -7.91
C CYS A 267 1.12 -6.61 -8.42
N SER A 268 2.04 -6.20 -7.53
CA SER A 268 3.17 -5.30 -7.85
C SER A 268 4.06 -5.90 -8.93
N ILE A 269 4.47 -7.16 -8.73
CA ILE A 269 5.38 -7.86 -9.63
C ILE A 269 4.71 -8.16 -10.97
N ALA A 270 3.46 -8.63 -10.96
CA ALA A 270 2.69 -8.84 -12.19
C ALA A 270 2.46 -7.52 -12.95
N GLY A 271 2.07 -6.45 -12.25
CA GLY A 271 1.86 -5.12 -12.84
C GLY A 271 3.14 -4.55 -13.46
N ALA A 272 4.28 -4.65 -12.77
CA ALA A 272 5.57 -4.22 -13.30
C ALA A 272 5.98 -5.00 -14.55
N ALA A 273 5.79 -6.33 -14.55
CA ALA A 273 6.06 -7.15 -15.72
C ALA A 273 5.13 -6.81 -16.90
N MET A 274 3.82 -6.67 -16.66
CA MET A 274 2.87 -6.24 -17.68
C MET A 274 3.24 -4.88 -18.27
N PHE A 275 3.64 -3.92 -17.41
CA PHE A 275 4.16 -2.64 -17.84
C PHE A 275 5.38 -2.78 -18.76
N PHE A 276 6.35 -3.63 -18.43
CA PHE A 276 7.49 -3.87 -19.31
C PHE A 276 7.10 -4.50 -20.65
N VAL A 277 6.17 -5.45 -20.67
CA VAL A 277 5.67 -6.05 -21.92
C VAL A 277 5.00 -5.01 -22.82
N VAL A 278 4.20 -4.15 -22.19
CA VAL A 278 3.53 -3.04 -22.85
C VAL A 278 4.54 -2.08 -23.47
N MET A 279 5.56 -1.68 -22.73
CA MET A 279 6.58 -0.74 -23.19
C MET A 279 7.52 -1.35 -24.23
N ASP A 280 7.83 -2.65 -24.16
CA ASP A 280 8.60 -3.35 -25.20
C ASP A 280 7.82 -3.49 -26.52
N GLY A 281 6.49 -3.54 -26.43
CA GLY A 281 5.57 -3.54 -27.58
C GLY A 281 5.58 -2.28 -28.44
N SER A 282 6.09 -1.16 -27.91
CA SER A 282 6.16 0.12 -28.61
C SER A 282 7.45 0.30 -29.40
N HIS A 283 8.57 -0.15 -28.84
CA HIS A 283 9.89 0.00 -29.46
C HIS A 283 10.06 -0.83 -30.74
N THR A 284 9.32 -1.94 -30.89
CA THR A 284 9.31 -2.73 -32.13
C THR A 284 8.67 -2.03 -33.34
N MET A 285 8.00 -0.88 -33.18
CA MET A 285 7.46 -0.12 -34.31
C MET A 285 8.39 1.01 -34.80
N THR A 286 9.48 1.30 -34.10
CA THR A 286 10.37 2.43 -34.43
C THR A 286 11.86 2.05 -34.58
N ALA A 287 12.25 0.80 -34.34
CA ALA A 287 13.65 0.38 -34.42
C ALA A 287 13.94 -0.38 -35.71
N ASP A 288 14.56 0.32 -36.66
CA ASP A 288 15.42 -0.29 -37.67
C ASP A 288 16.46 -1.23 -37.01
N VAL A 289 16.80 -2.28 -37.76
CA VAL A 289 17.42 -3.55 -37.38
C VAL A 289 18.90 -3.45 -36.97
N SER A 290 19.29 -2.55 -36.05
CA SER A 290 20.71 -2.45 -35.68
C SER A 290 20.98 -1.90 -34.28
N ALA A 291 20.80 -2.71 -33.24
CA ALA A 291 21.50 -2.53 -31.95
C ALA A 291 21.36 -3.76 -31.03
N ASP A 292 22.02 -4.87 -31.36
CA ASP A 292 21.99 -6.12 -30.58
C ASP A 292 22.72 -6.07 -29.22
N ASN A 293 23.16 -4.90 -28.75
CA ASN A 293 23.89 -4.75 -27.48
C ASN A 293 23.63 -3.42 -26.74
N ALA A 294 22.56 -2.69 -27.08
CA ALA A 294 22.21 -1.49 -26.32
C ALA A 294 21.41 -1.87 -25.08
N ALA A 295 21.79 -1.34 -23.91
CA ALA A 295 20.96 -1.41 -22.71
C ALA A 295 19.53 -0.92 -23.05
N PRO A 296 18.48 -1.57 -22.52
CA PRO A 296 17.11 -1.20 -22.86
C PRO A 296 16.90 0.29 -22.55
N PRO A 297 16.26 1.06 -23.47
CA PRO A 297 16.09 2.49 -23.30
C PRO A 297 15.39 2.80 -21.96
N ALA A 298 15.84 3.87 -21.31
CA ALA A 298 15.21 4.36 -20.08
C ALA A 298 13.79 4.82 -20.39
N ILE A 299 12.80 4.25 -19.69
CA ILE A 299 11.40 4.60 -19.86
C ILE A 299 11.10 5.82 -18.97
N THR A 300 10.81 6.98 -19.58
CA THR A 300 10.38 8.17 -18.84
C THR A 300 8.88 8.11 -18.54
N THR A 301 8.43 8.82 -17.49
CA THR A 301 7.00 8.89 -17.11
C THR A 301 6.13 9.48 -18.23
N GLN A 302 6.63 10.50 -18.92
CA GLN A 302 5.95 11.11 -20.06
C GLN A 302 5.76 10.11 -21.21
N HIS A 303 6.80 9.32 -21.51
CA HIS A 303 6.71 8.29 -22.54
C HIS A 303 5.70 7.20 -22.15
N ALA A 304 5.65 6.80 -20.88
CA ALA A 304 4.66 5.83 -20.39
C ALA A 304 3.21 6.32 -20.56
N LEU A 305 2.94 7.60 -20.32
CA LEU A 305 1.60 8.20 -20.48
C LEU A 305 1.17 8.23 -21.95
N GLU A 306 2.02 8.73 -22.85
CA GLU A 306 1.75 8.75 -24.29
C GLU A 306 1.56 7.34 -24.87
N MET A 307 2.27 6.37 -24.30
CA MET A 307 2.13 4.97 -24.68
C MET A 307 0.81 4.37 -24.22
N SER A 308 0.33 4.71 -23.02
CA SER A 308 -0.93 4.24 -22.42
C SER A 308 -2.12 4.34 -23.40
N ASP A 309 -2.31 5.51 -24.00
CA ASP A 309 -3.42 5.73 -24.94
C ASP A 309 -3.29 4.90 -26.22
N GLN A 310 -2.08 4.80 -26.77
CA GLN A 310 -1.83 4.00 -27.97
C GLN A 310 -2.08 2.50 -27.74
N ILE A 311 -1.91 2.02 -26.51
CA ILE A 311 -2.17 0.63 -26.13
C ILE A 311 -3.66 0.35 -26.09
N ILE A 312 -4.45 1.25 -25.48
CA ILE A 312 -5.91 1.12 -25.42
C ILE A 312 -6.48 1.05 -26.84
N ASP A 313 -6.00 1.90 -27.76
CA ASP A 313 -6.43 1.90 -29.16
C ASP A 313 -6.03 0.60 -29.89
N ARG A 314 -4.82 0.07 -29.62
CA ARG A 314 -4.36 -1.22 -30.17
C ARG A 314 -5.21 -2.41 -29.71
N PHE A 315 -5.73 -2.37 -28.48
CA PHE A 315 -6.58 -3.43 -27.93
C PHE A 315 -8.05 -3.29 -28.35
N ALA A 316 -8.54 -2.07 -28.56
CA ALA A 316 -9.90 -1.79 -29.00
C ALA A 316 -10.22 -2.30 -30.42
N GLY A 317 -9.22 -2.32 -31.32
CA GLY A 317 -9.43 -2.64 -32.74
C GLY A 317 -9.29 -4.13 -33.14
N LYS A 318 -8.74 -5.01 -32.29
CA LYS A 318 -8.53 -6.43 -32.65
C LYS A 318 -9.71 -7.27 -32.20
N THR A 319 -10.31 -8.05 -33.10
CA THR A 319 -11.31 -9.07 -32.72
C THR A 319 -10.70 -10.08 -31.74
N ARG A 320 -11.50 -10.56 -30.78
CA ARG A 320 -11.08 -11.50 -29.72
C ARG A 320 -10.32 -12.73 -30.26
N ASP A 321 -10.63 -13.17 -31.47
CA ASP A 321 -9.95 -14.28 -32.17
C ASP A 321 -8.53 -13.93 -32.69
N GLN A 322 -8.28 -12.67 -33.07
CA GLN A 322 -6.96 -12.20 -33.48
C GLN A 322 -6.04 -11.95 -32.27
N GLN A 323 -6.62 -11.59 -31.13
CA GLN A 323 -5.93 -11.36 -29.86
C GLN A 323 -5.26 -12.63 -29.29
N VAL A 324 -5.83 -13.81 -29.53
CA VAL A 324 -5.31 -15.10 -29.02
C VAL A 324 -4.00 -15.54 -29.70
N SER A 325 -3.72 -15.04 -30.91
CA SER A 325 -2.51 -15.42 -31.67
C SER A 325 -1.23 -14.67 -31.26
N ASP A 326 -1.35 -13.56 -30.54
CA ASP A 326 -0.22 -12.72 -30.12
C ASP A 326 0.22 -13.08 -28.69
N LEU A 327 1.45 -13.58 -28.54
CA LEU A 327 2.04 -13.97 -27.27
C LEU A 327 2.04 -12.82 -26.24
N ARG A 328 2.21 -11.57 -26.68
CA ARG A 328 2.17 -10.39 -25.77
C ARG A 328 0.76 -10.15 -25.26
N THR A 329 -0.23 -10.24 -26.13
CA THR A 329 -1.64 -10.11 -25.76
C THR A 329 -2.07 -11.23 -24.80
N MET A 330 -1.68 -12.48 -25.07
CA MET A 330 -1.94 -13.62 -24.18
C MET A 330 -1.28 -13.45 -22.81
N PHE A 331 -0.05 -12.93 -22.76
CA PHE A 331 0.62 -12.60 -21.51
C PHE A 331 -0.19 -11.58 -20.69
N LEU A 332 -0.60 -10.46 -21.32
CA LEU A 332 -1.34 -9.39 -20.64
C LEU A 332 -2.71 -9.85 -20.14
N ILE A 333 -3.44 -10.67 -20.90
CA ILE A 333 -4.71 -11.27 -20.46
C ILE A 333 -4.47 -12.18 -19.26
N THR A 334 -3.53 -13.12 -19.38
CA THR A 334 -3.26 -14.13 -18.34
C THR A 334 -2.87 -13.51 -17.01
N TYR A 335 -1.99 -12.50 -17.03
CA TYR A 335 -1.52 -11.86 -15.82
C TYR A 335 -2.42 -10.70 -15.35
N GLY A 336 -3.19 -10.09 -16.25
CA GLY A 336 -4.20 -9.08 -15.91
C GLY A 336 -5.36 -9.67 -15.11
N GLU A 337 -5.93 -10.79 -15.57
CA GLU A 337 -7.00 -11.49 -14.84
C GLU A 337 -6.54 -11.93 -13.45
N ARG A 338 -5.35 -12.54 -13.36
CA ARG A 338 -4.76 -12.96 -12.08
C ARG A 338 -4.46 -11.80 -11.15
N ARG A 339 -3.97 -10.67 -11.69
CA ARG A 339 -3.74 -9.45 -10.90
C ARG A 339 -5.04 -8.95 -10.31
N MET A 340 -6.15 -8.96 -11.06
CA MET A 340 -7.46 -8.57 -10.53
C MET A 340 -7.95 -9.47 -9.40
N GLU A 341 -7.75 -10.79 -9.51
CA GLU A 341 -8.05 -11.72 -8.40
C GLU A 341 -7.24 -11.39 -7.14
N ASP A 342 -5.95 -11.12 -7.27
CA ASP A 342 -5.09 -10.75 -6.14
C ASP A 342 -5.50 -9.41 -5.51
N LEU A 343 -5.90 -8.40 -6.32
CA LEU A 343 -6.42 -7.12 -5.80
C LEU A 343 -7.70 -7.32 -4.99
N GLU A 344 -8.62 -8.16 -5.47
CA GLU A 344 -9.85 -8.48 -4.74
C GLU A 344 -9.56 -9.26 -3.45
N MET A 345 -8.66 -10.24 -3.49
CA MET A 345 -8.26 -11.01 -2.31
C MET A 345 -7.57 -10.15 -1.26
N LEU A 346 -6.80 -9.12 -1.66
CA LEU A 346 -6.23 -8.15 -0.72
C LEU A 346 -7.34 -7.45 0.07
N LEU A 347 -8.37 -6.94 -0.62
CA LEU A 347 -9.49 -6.27 0.05
C LEU A 347 -10.26 -7.24 0.96
N VAL A 348 -10.48 -8.49 0.52
CA VAL A 348 -11.10 -9.54 1.35
C VAL A 348 -10.32 -9.76 2.64
N ASN A 349 -9.00 -9.93 2.56
CA ASN A 349 -8.16 -10.16 3.73
C ASN A 349 -8.16 -8.93 4.66
N PHE A 350 -8.12 -7.71 4.10
CA PHE A 350 -8.23 -6.49 4.91
C PHE A 350 -9.58 -6.39 5.64
N ILE A 351 -10.69 -6.65 4.94
CA ILE A 351 -12.03 -6.71 5.55
C ILE A 351 -12.10 -7.81 6.62
N GLY A 352 -11.38 -8.92 6.43
CA GLY A 352 -11.26 -10.00 7.42
C GLY A 352 -10.61 -9.60 8.75
N THR A 353 -10.04 -8.38 8.84
CA THR A 353 -9.58 -7.79 10.11
C THR A 353 -10.65 -6.99 10.85
N ALA A 354 -11.84 -6.85 10.27
CA ALA A 354 -12.96 -6.14 10.88
C ALA A 354 -13.37 -6.79 12.20
N ASP A 355 -13.68 -5.94 13.18
CA ASP A 355 -14.28 -6.31 14.46
C ASP A 355 -13.48 -7.30 15.32
N LEU A 356 -12.20 -7.51 15.01
CA LEU A 356 -11.27 -8.23 15.89
C LEU A 356 -11.01 -7.40 17.16
N VAL A 357 -10.90 -8.09 18.29
CA VAL A 357 -10.67 -7.56 19.64
C VAL A 357 -9.52 -8.34 20.30
N ILE A 358 -8.37 -7.69 20.41
CA ILE A 358 -7.18 -8.28 21.02
C ILE A 358 -7.08 -7.76 22.44
N ASP A 359 -7.16 -8.66 23.43
CA ASP A 359 -7.09 -8.33 24.86
C ASP A 359 -8.09 -7.23 25.27
N ASP A 360 -9.36 -7.40 24.88
CA ASP A 360 -10.47 -6.44 25.08
C ASP A 360 -10.30 -5.08 24.37
N VAL A 361 -9.25 -4.91 23.55
CA VAL A 361 -9.01 -3.71 22.76
C VAL A 361 -9.36 -3.97 21.29
N PRO A 362 -10.21 -3.14 20.67
CA PRO A 362 -10.49 -3.25 19.24
C PRO A 362 -9.20 -3.17 18.42
N PHE A 363 -9.01 -4.14 17.53
CA PHE A 363 -7.85 -4.18 16.67
C PHE A 363 -7.86 -3.01 15.68
N VAL A 364 -6.72 -2.31 15.59
CA VAL A 364 -6.48 -1.27 14.59
C VAL A 364 -5.23 -1.64 13.82
N PRO A 365 -5.32 -1.89 12.49
CA PRO A 365 -4.15 -2.24 11.70
C PRO A 365 -3.21 -1.03 11.53
N PRO A 366 -1.92 -1.25 11.20
CA PRO A 366 -0.96 -0.16 11.00
C PRO A 366 -1.47 0.88 10.00
N GLN A 367 -1.61 2.13 10.44
CA GLN A 367 -2.43 3.12 9.73
C GLN A 367 -1.90 3.44 8.34
N ARG A 368 -0.65 3.90 8.22
CA ARG A 368 -0.11 4.35 6.93
C ARG A 368 0.01 3.22 5.92
N ASP A 369 0.65 2.11 6.29
CA ASP A 369 0.86 0.99 5.36
C ASP A 369 -0.48 0.40 4.89
N SER A 370 -1.42 0.15 5.80
CA SER A 370 -2.73 -0.47 5.46
C SER A 370 -3.60 0.47 4.62
N LEU A 371 -3.69 1.75 5.00
CA LEU A 371 -4.48 2.73 4.25
C LEU A 371 -3.95 2.93 2.84
N CYS A 372 -2.63 3.05 2.69
CA CYS A 372 -2.01 3.17 1.38
C CYS A 372 -2.34 1.95 0.52
N HIS A 373 -2.22 0.71 1.04
CA HIS A 373 -2.48 -0.48 0.22
C HIS A 373 -3.94 -0.55 -0.20
N VAL A 374 -4.88 -0.34 0.72
CA VAL A 374 -6.32 -0.37 0.39
C VAL A 374 -6.65 0.71 -0.65
N LEU A 375 -6.18 1.94 -0.45
CA LEU A 375 -6.45 3.05 -1.37
C LEU A 375 -5.87 2.79 -2.76
N PHE A 376 -4.59 2.40 -2.85
CA PHE A 376 -3.96 2.10 -4.14
C PHE A 376 -4.59 0.87 -4.80
N THR A 377 -5.00 -0.15 -4.05
CA THR A 377 -5.74 -1.29 -4.62
C THR A 377 -7.09 -0.87 -5.18
N CYS A 378 -7.83 -0.03 -4.48
CA CYS A 378 -9.10 0.51 -4.98
C CYS A 378 -8.89 1.38 -6.24
N LYS A 379 -7.83 2.20 -6.26
CA LYS A 379 -7.41 2.95 -7.44
C LYS A 379 -7.11 2.02 -8.62
N ASP A 380 -6.29 0.99 -8.42
CA ASP A 380 -5.91 0.03 -9.46
C ASP A 380 -7.15 -0.67 -10.05
N ILE A 381 -8.13 -1.03 -9.21
CA ILE A 381 -9.41 -1.61 -9.66
C ILE A 381 -10.21 -0.60 -10.51
N MET A 382 -10.23 0.67 -10.12
CA MET A 382 -10.92 1.73 -10.88
C MET A 382 -10.24 1.98 -12.22
N GLU A 383 -8.92 2.06 -12.25
CA GLU A 383 -8.13 2.25 -13.48
C GLU A 383 -8.32 1.09 -14.46
N GLU A 384 -8.34 -0.15 -13.97
CA GLU A 384 -8.64 -1.31 -14.81
C GLU A 384 -10.05 -1.23 -15.41
N ASN A 385 -11.06 -0.90 -14.60
CA ASN A 385 -12.44 -0.76 -15.10
C ASN A 385 -12.57 0.39 -16.09
N ALA A 386 -11.89 1.51 -15.88
CA ALA A 386 -11.86 2.63 -16.82
C ALA A 386 -11.21 2.21 -18.15
N ALA A 387 -10.06 1.54 -18.08
CA ALA A 387 -9.38 1.00 -19.27
C ALA A 387 -10.26 0.01 -20.03
N ARG A 388 -11.00 -0.86 -19.32
CA ARG A 388 -11.97 -1.79 -19.91
C ARG A 388 -13.16 -1.08 -20.56
N MET A 389 -13.68 -0.04 -19.95
CA MET A 389 -14.74 0.78 -20.56
C MET A 389 -14.27 1.45 -21.86
N LYS A 390 -13.06 2.03 -21.86
CA LYS A 390 -12.49 2.71 -23.04
C LYS A 390 -12.09 1.72 -24.14
N GLY A 391 -11.44 0.61 -23.80
CA GLY A 391 -10.84 -0.32 -24.76
C GLY A 391 -11.68 -1.54 -25.12
N TRP A 392 -12.48 -2.08 -24.19
CA TRP A 392 -13.21 -3.34 -24.38
C TRP A 392 -14.74 -3.17 -24.36
N GLY A 393 -15.23 -1.94 -24.28
CA GLY A 393 -16.65 -1.61 -24.39
C GLY A 393 -17.49 -2.02 -23.18
N GLY A 394 -16.88 -2.22 -22.01
CA GLY A 394 -17.63 -2.57 -20.81
C GLY A 394 -16.77 -2.69 -19.54
N LEU A 395 -17.44 -2.92 -18.40
CA LEU A 395 -16.79 -3.12 -17.12
C LEU A 395 -16.26 -4.55 -16.94
N HIS A 396 -15.45 -4.74 -15.90
CA HIS A 396 -15.06 -6.08 -15.45
C HIS A 396 -16.31 -6.91 -15.06
N GLU A 397 -16.32 -8.22 -15.38
CA GLU A 397 -17.46 -9.11 -15.07
C GLU A 397 -17.78 -9.15 -13.57
N ARG A 398 -16.73 -9.04 -12.74
CA ARG A 398 -16.79 -8.96 -11.28
C ARG A 398 -16.93 -7.54 -10.71
N ALA A 399 -17.25 -6.52 -11.52
CA ALA A 399 -17.41 -5.14 -11.04
C ALA A 399 -18.42 -5.01 -9.89
N ALA A 400 -19.39 -5.93 -9.78
CA ALA A 400 -20.30 -5.99 -8.64
C ALA A 400 -19.64 -6.40 -7.33
N VAL A 401 -18.77 -7.40 -7.38
CA VAL A 401 -17.98 -7.86 -6.24
C VAL A 401 -17.01 -6.76 -5.82
N GLN A 402 -16.32 -6.15 -6.80
CA GLN A 402 -15.38 -5.05 -6.57
C GLN A 402 -16.04 -3.86 -5.85
N LEU A 403 -17.22 -3.43 -6.33
CA LEU A 403 -18.01 -2.39 -5.69
C LEU A 403 -18.34 -2.72 -4.23
N MET A 404 -18.77 -3.96 -3.96
CA MET A 404 -19.11 -4.43 -2.62
C MET A 404 -17.88 -4.46 -1.69
N LEU A 405 -16.74 -4.95 -2.18
CA LEU A 405 -15.48 -4.96 -1.42
C LEU A 405 -15.03 -3.54 -1.07
N MET A 406 -15.02 -2.62 -2.05
CA MET A 406 -14.64 -1.22 -1.84
C MET A 406 -15.58 -0.54 -0.82
N GLN A 407 -16.88 -0.80 -0.88
CA GLN A 407 -17.86 -0.28 0.08
C GLN A 407 -17.62 -0.82 1.49
N ASN A 408 -17.31 -2.12 1.62
CA ASN A 408 -17.00 -2.73 2.91
C ASN A 408 -15.71 -2.18 3.52
N CYS A 409 -14.67 -1.97 2.70
CA CYS A 409 -13.46 -1.27 3.14
C CYS A 409 -13.80 0.14 3.63
N ALA A 410 -14.53 0.94 2.85
CA ALA A 410 -14.92 2.30 3.26
C ALA A 410 -15.68 2.31 4.60
N ASN A 411 -16.60 1.37 4.80
CA ASN A 411 -17.34 1.21 6.05
C ASN A 411 -16.43 0.87 7.24
N LEU A 412 -15.51 -0.08 7.06
CA LEU A 412 -14.54 -0.46 8.08
C LEU A 412 -13.66 0.73 8.49
N LEU A 413 -13.10 1.47 7.53
CA LEU A 413 -12.27 2.64 7.79
C LEU A 413 -13.07 3.74 8.53
N ARG A 414 -14.34 3.95 8.16
CA ARG A 414 -15.23 4.91 8.83
C ARG A 414 -15.48 4.51 10.29
N ASN A 415 -15.71 3.23 10.55
CA ASN A 415 -15.93 2.73 11.90
C ASN A 415 -14.68 2.91 12.76
N ILE A 416 -13.48 2.64 12.23
CA ILE A 416 -12.21 2.90 12.93
C ILE A 416 -12.07 4.40 13.24
N SER A 417 -12.33 5.27 12.26
CA SER A 417 -12.28 6.72 12.47
C SER A 417 -13.22 7.22 13.58
N GLN A 418 -14.43 6.66 13.67
CA GLN A 418 -15.41 7.06 14.68
C GLN A 418 -14.98 6.63 16.09
N ARG A 419 -14.24 5.52 16.22
CA ARG A 419 -13.64 5.07 17.49
C ARG A 419 -12.49 5.99 17.90
N GLU A 420 -11.64 6.40 16.96
CA GLU A 420 -10.49 7.28 17.22
C GLU A 420 -10.93 8.71 17.60
N GLN A 421 -12.01 9.21 17.00
CA GLN A 421 -12.53 10.57 17.21
C GLN A 421 -14.04 10.57 17.48
N PRO A 422 -14.48 10.08 18.67
CA PRO A 422 -15.89 9.94 18.99
C PRO A 422 -16.60 11.30 19.04
N GLY A 423 -17.78 11.36 18.41
CA GLY A 423 -18.59 12.57 18.32
C GLY A 423 -18.14 13.59 17.27
N LEU A 424 -17.08 13.28 16.50
CA LEU A 424 -16.67 14.08 15.36
C LEU A 424 -17.28 13.52 14.07
N ASP A 425 -17.92 14.38 13.28
CA ASP A 425 -18.40 13.99 11.95
C ASP A 425 -17.20 13.63 11.03
N ALA A 426 -17.38 12.71 10.09
CA ALA A 426 -16.29 12.20 9.25
C ALA A 426 -15.62 13.30 8.41
N LEU A 427 -16.38 14.33 8.00
CA LEU A 427 -15.87 15.48 7.26
C LEU A 427 -14.88 16.29 8.11
N ARG A 428 -15.23 16.53 9.37
CA ARG A 428 -14.44 17.27 10.35
C ARG A 428 -13.23 16.47 10.81
N ALA A 429 -13.38 15.16 10.99
CA ALA A 429 -12.27 14.26 11.28
C ALA A 429 -11.24 14.25 10.15
N ALA A 430 -11.69 14.15 8.89
CA ALA A 430 -10.82 14.26 7.73
C ALA A 430 -10.12 15.63 7.66
N ARG A 431 -10.85 16.73 7.89
CA ARG A 431 -10.28 18.09 7.96
C ARG A 431 -9.28 18.29 9.10
N GLN A 432 -9.33 17.45 10.14
CA GLN A 432 -8.37 17.43 11.24
C GLN A 432 -7.20 16.46 11.01
N GLY A 433 -7.11 15.84 9.83
CA GLY A 433 -6.00 14.96 9.49
C GLY A 433 -6.13 13.52 9.99
N CYS A 434 -7.36 13.06 10.33
CA CYS A 434 -7.59 11.63 10.54
C CYS A 434 -7.53 10.90 9.18
N LEU A 435 -6.49 10.09 8.98
CA LEU A 435 -6.31 9.38 7.71
C LEU A 435 -7.39 8.32 7.48
N TRP A 436 -7.94 7.71 8.55
CA TRP A 436 -9.04 6.76 8.42
C TRP A 436 -10.28 7.43 7.81
N ALA A 437 -10.68 8.59 8.34
CA ALA A 437 -11.78 9.39 7.80
C ALA A 437 -11.51 9.85 6.36
N GLY A 438 -10.30 10.36 6.10
CA GLY A 438 -9.89 10.83 4.78
C GLY A 438 -10.00 9.73 3.73
N THR A 439 -9.38 8.58 3.99
CA THR A 439 -9.40 7.43 3.07
C THR A 439 -10.80 6.85 2.93
N ALA A 440 -11.59 6.73 3.99
CA ALA A 440 -12.98 6.26 3.91
C ALA A 440 -13.81 7.11 2.94
N ARG A 441 -13.69 8.44 3.02
CA ARG A 441 -14.38 9.38 2.11
C ARG A 441 -13.93 9.23 0.67
N LEU A 442 -12.62 9.07 0.43
CA LEU A 442 -12.11 8.83 -0.92
C LEU A 442 -12.68 7.54 -1.50
N LEU A 443 -12.69 6.45 -0.73
CA LEU A 443 -13.27 5.19 -1.18
C LEU A 443 -14.77 5.29 -1.44
N GLU A 444 -15.54 6.00 -0.61
CA GLU A 444 -16.96 6.27 -0.87
C GLU A 444 -17.19 6.98 -2.21
N SER A 445 -16.31 7.92 -2.57
CA SER A 445 -16.36 8.59 -3.88
C SER A 445 -16.07 7.64 -5.03
N LEU A 446 -15.06 6.77 -4.89
CA LEU A 446 -14.77 5.74 -5.90
C LEU A 446 -15.92 4.73 -6.05
N VAL A 447 -16.56 4.36 -4.94
CA VAL A 447 -17.74 3.48 -4.96
C VAL A 447 -18.89 4.14 -5.70
N LYS A 448 -19.17 5.42 -5.44
CA LYS A 448 -20.21 6.16 -6.19
C LYS A 448 -19.91 6.21 -7.68
N LEU A 449 -18.66 6.48 -8.04
CA LEU A 449 -18.22 6.53 -9.44
C LEU A 449 -18.39 5.18 -10.13
N LEU A 450 -17.94 4.09 -9.51
CA LEU A 450 -18.12 2.74 -10.07
C LEU A 450 -19.59 2.35 -10.18
N ALA A 451 -20.44 2.75 -9.22
CA ALA A 451 -21.88 2.54 -9.30
C ALA A 451 -22.52 3.30 -10.47
N GLN A 452 -22.08 4.54 -10.73
CA GLN A 452 -22.50 5.33 -11.89
C GLN A 452 -22.08 4.64 -13.19
N TRP A 453 -20.82 4.24 -13.30
CA TRP A 453 -20.30 3.51 -14.47
C TRP A 453 -21.08 2.22 -14.74
N ARG A 454 -21.45 1.48 -13.69
CA ARG A 454 -22.29 0.28 -13.83
C ARG A 454 -23.67 0.59 -14.37
N THR A 455 -24.28 1.67 -13.90
CA THR A 455 -25.59 2.12 -14.37
C THR A 455 -25.51 2.54 -15.83
N TRP A 456 -24.49 3.29 -16.21
CA TRP A 456 -24.26 3.69 -17.61
C TRP A 456 -23.98 2.51 -18.52
N ASN A 457 -23.14 1.57 -18.10
CA ASN A 457 -22.85 0.37 -18.89
C ASN A 457 -24.13 -0.44 -19.13
N ALA A 458 -24.98 -0.60 -18.11
CA ALA A 458 -26.27 -1.27 -18.24
C ALA A 458 -27.22 -0.54 -19.21
N LEU A 459 -27.27 0.80 -19.16
CA LEU A 459 -28.07 1.61 -20.08
C LEU A 459 -27.57 1.53 -21.53
N GLY A 460 -26.24 1.58 -21.71
CA GLY A 460 -25.59 1.41 -23.02
C GLY A 460 -25.86 0.02 -23.63
N SER A 461 -25.73 -1.05 -22.83
CA SER A 461 -26.09 -2.40 -23.28
C SER A 461 -27.58 -2.52 -23.62
N ALA A 462 -28.47 -1.91 -22.83
CA ALA A 462 -29.92 -1.94 -23.09
C ALA A 462 -30.34 -1.17 -24.36
N LEU A 463 -29.59 -0.12 -24.73
CA LEU A 463 -29.79 0.63 -25.98
C LEU A 463 -29.31 -0.17 -27.21
N VAL A 464 -28.25 -0.97 -27.07
CA VAL A 464 -27.70 -1.84 -28.11
C VAL A 464 -28.54 -3.12 -28.29
N GLU A 465 -29.15 -3.64 -27.23
CA GLU A 465 -29.96 -4.87 -27.25
C GLU A 465 -31.42 -4.69 -27.70
N ARG A 466 -31.87 -3.49 -28.10
CA ARG A 466 -33.21 -3.35 -28.71
C ARG A 466 -33.27 -4.18 -30.00
N PRO A 467 -34.13 -5.22 -30.06
CA PRO A 467 -34.11 -6.17 -31.17
C PRO A 467 -34.61 -5.51 -32.45
N THR A 468 -33.79 -5.53 -33.49
CA THR A 468 -34.22 -5.40 -34.89
C THR A 468 -35.02 -6.65 -35.28
N GLY A 469 -36.28 -6.70 -34.81
CA GLY A 469 -37.21 -7.79 -35.03
C GLY A 469 -38.37 -7.41 -35.96
N ARG A 470 -38.19 -7.71 -37.25
CA ARG A 470 -39.21 -8.03 -38.31
C ARG A 470 -40.18 -6.96 -38.86
N ASN A 471 -39.93 -6.68 -40.15
CA ASN A 471 -40.86 -6.60 -41.31
C ASN A 471 -41.94 -5.51 -41.39
N GLY A 472 -41.79 -4.61 -42.38
CA GLY A 472 -42.90 -3.90 -43.03
C GLY A 472 -42.47 -2.58 -43.72
N PRO A 473 -42.81 -2.35 -45.01
CA PRO A 473 -42.28 -1.25 -45.82
C PRO A 473 -43.06 0.07 -45.65
N ASN A 474 -42.41 1.18 -46.00
CA ASN A 474 -42.96 2.52 -46.23
C ASN A 474 -43.72 3.18 -45.08
N VAL A 475 -43.07 4.10 -44.36
CA VAL A 475 -43.71 5.35 -43.94
C VAL A 475 -42.72 6.49 -44.16
N GLU A 476 -43.20 7.47 -44.93
CA GLU A 476 -42.52 8.69 -45.35
C GLU A 476 -42.09 9.57 -44.18
N TYR A 477 -41.06 10.36 -44.45
CA TYR A 477 -40.62 11.50 -43.65
C TYR A 477 -41.80 12.35 -43.16
N SER A 478 -42.05 12.34 -41.85
CA SER A 478 -42.74 13.43 -41.17
C SER A 478 -41.87 13.94 -40.05
N ALA A 479 -41.23 15.08 -40.32
CA ALA A 479 -40.61 15.92 -39.32
C ALA A 479 -41.68 16.40 -38.32
N ARG A 480 -41.49 16.09 -37.02
CA ARG A 480 -41.59 17.02 -35.86
C ARG A 480 -41.72 16.27 -34.53
N SER A 481 -41.25 16.96 -33.49
CA SER A 481 -41.12 16.62 -32.06
C SER A 481 -40.03 15.58 -31.78
N GLY A 482 -38.87 15.93 -31.24
CA GLY A 482 -38.71 16.77 -30.05
C GLY A 482 -38.60 15.86 -28.84
N GLU A 483 -37.60 14.99 -28.83
CA GLU A 483 -37.10 14.29 -27.64
C GLU A 483 -35.59 14.21 -27.81
N ASP A 484 -34.89 14.87 -26.90
CA ASP A 484 -33.45 14.84 -26.75
C ASP A 484 -32.98 13.38 -26.65
N VAL A 485 -32.47 12.84 -27.74
CA VAL A 485 -31.42 11.84 -27.64
C VAL A 485 -30.28 12.59 -26.99
N LEU A 486 -30.12 12.41 -25.68
CA LEU A 486 -28.93 12.79 -24.91
C LEU A 486 -27.73 12.18 -25.64
N VAL A 487 -27.18 12.93 -26.59
CA VAL A 487 -25.81 12.81 -27.05
C VAL A 487 -24.99 13.21 -25.82
N VAL A 488 -24.76 12.26 -24.93
CA VAL A 488 -23.77 12.38 -23.87
C VAL A 488 -22.43 12.23 -24.57
N ASP A 489 -21.97 13.33 -25.19
CA ASP A 489 -20.58 13.50 -25.58
C ASP A 489 -19.76 13.57 -24.27
N MET A 490 -19.40 12.40 -23.73
CA MET A 490 -18.18 12.32 -22.94
C MET A 490 -17.07 11.85 -23.87
N VAL A 491 -16.06 12.70 -24.01
CA VAL A 491 -14.87 12.39 -24.78
C VAL A 491 -14.06 11.38 -23.94
N PRO A 492 -13.50 10.30 -24.54
CA PRO A 492 -12.64 9.33 -23.85
C PRO A 492 -11.42 9.93 -23.10
N GLU A 493 -11.17 11.22 -23.28
CA GLU A 493 -10.14 12.03 -22.63
C GLU A 493 -10.50 12.38 -21.18
N ASP A 494 -11.78 12.36 -20.78
CA ASP A 494 -12.23 12.63 -19.40
C ASP A 494 -12.00 11.46 -18.42
N LEU A 495 -11.52 10.31 -18.92
CA LEU A 495 -11.31 9.08 -18.13
C LEU A 495 -9.89 8.93 -17.57
N PHE A 496 -8.93 9.78 -17.97
CA PHE A 496 -7.58 9.76 -17.42
C PHE A 496 -7.49 10.70 -16.21
N PHE A 497 -7.45 10.08 -15.04
CA PHE A 497 -7.59 10.72 -13.73
C PHE A 497 -6.51 11.77 -13.42
N ASP A 498 -6.91 13.05 -13.38
CA ASP A 498 -6.17 14.09 -12.65
C ASP A 498 -6.65 14.16 -11.19
N TRP A 499 -6.02 13.34 -10.34
CA TRP A 499 -6.35 13.23 -8.91
C TRP A 499 -6.15 14.54 -8.14
N GLU A 500 -5.30 15.46 -8.62
CA GLU A 500 -5.09 16.76 -7.98
C GLU A 500 -6.28 17.71 -8.14
N LEU A 501 -7.06 17.54 -9.21
CA LEU A 501 -8.27 18.34 -9.45
C LEU A 501 -9.39 17.93 -8.49
N TRP A 502 -9.53 16.63 -8.23
CA TRP A 502 -10.63 16.10 -7.42
C TRP A 502 -10.39 16.16 -5.91
N LEU A 503 -9.12 16.13 -5.45
CA LEU A 503 -8.77 16.36 -4.04
C LEU A 503 -8.95 17.82 -3.59
N LYS A 504 -9.18 18.74 -4.53
CA LYS A 504 -9.46 20.17 -4.26
C LYS A 504 -10.95 20.47 -4.08
N GLU A 505 -11.85 19.56 -4.42
CA GLU A 505 -13.31 19.64 -4.20
C GLU A 505 -13.75 18.80 -2.99
#